data_AF-A0A6I3JFL3-F1
#
_entry.id   AF-A0A6I3JFL3-F1
#
_cell.length_a   1.000
_cell.length_b   1.000
_cell.length_c   1.000
_cell.angle_alpha   90.00
_cell.angle_beta   90.00
_cell.angle_gamma   90.00
#
_symmetry.space_group_name_H-M   'P 1'
#
loop_
_entity.id
_entity.type
_entity.pdbx_description
1 polymer ?
#
loop_
_entity_poly.entity_id
_entity_poly.type
_entity_poly.pdbx_seq_one_letter_code
_entity_poly.pdbx_strand_id
1 'polypeptide(L)' 'MRALLMVLAGFLIISGGLWWIGGGSGLAGPILTGLGVALVIVVVQNSRS' A
#
# COMPACT_ATOMS: atom_id res chain seq x y z
N MET A 1 -16.17 -5.79 -2.80
CA MET A 1 -14.77 -6.31 -2.73
C MET A 1 -13.73 -5.26 -3.12
N ARG A 2 -13.90 -4.53 -4.24
CA ARG A 2 -12.99 -3.43 -4.64
C ARG A 2 -12.71 -2.38 -3.56
N ALA A 3 -13.74 -1.91 -2.87
CA ALA A 3 -13.60 -0.94 -1.79
C ALA A 3 -12.75 -1.46 -0.62
N LEU A 4 -12.90 -2.74 -0.26
CA LEU A 4 -12.09 -3.37 0.78
C LEU A 4 -10.60 -3.42 0.40
N LEU A 5 -10.31 -3.76 -0.86
CA LEU A 5 -8.93 -3.79 -1.37
C LEU A 5 -8.30 -2.39 -1.43
N MET A 6 -9.09 -1.36 -1.78
CA MET A 6 -8.64 0.04 -1.71
C MET A 6 -8.30 0.47 -0.28
N VAL A 7 -9.10 0.06 0.70
CA VAL A 7 -8.85 0.35 2.12
C VAL A 7 -7.58 -0.34 2.60
N LEU A 8 -7.39 -1.62 2.26
CA LEU A 8 -6.15 -2.37 2.56
C LEU A 8 -4.92 -1.73 1.92
N ALA A 9 -5.03 -1.30 0.66
CA ALA A 9 -3.94 -0.63 -0.05
C ALA A 9 -3.57 0.71 0.62
N GLY A 10 -4.56 1.51 1.00
CA GLY A 10 -4.36 2.75 1.75
C GLY A 10 -3.68 2.49 3.10
N PHE A 11 -4.10 1.44 3.81
CA PHE A 11 -3.50 1.05 5.09
C PHE A 11 -2.01 0.69 4.92
N LEU A 12 -1.65 -0.12 3.92
CA LEU A 12 -0.26 -0.47 3.61
C LEU A 12 0.61 0.76 3.28
N ILE A 13 0.08 1.71 2.50
CA ILE A 13 0.78 2.95 2.15
C ILE A 13 1.05 3.79 3.40
N ILE A 14 0.02 4.00 4.22
CA ILE A 14 0.09 4.84 5.43
C ILE A 14 1.00 4.19 6.47
N SER A 15 0.85 2.88 6.75
CA SER A 15 1.69 2.15 7.69
C SER A 15 3.15 2.10 7.23
N GLY A 16 3.41 1.91 5.93
CA GLY A 16 4.78 1.96 5.38
C GLY A 16 5.41 3.35 5.51
N GLY A 17 4.64 4.41 5.24
CA GLY A 17 5.08 5.79 5.43
C GLY A 17 5.34 6.14 6.90
N LEU A 18 4.43 5.76 7.80
CA LEU A 18 4.59 5.94 9.25
C LEU A 18 5.80 5.18 9.79
N TRP A 19 6.04 3.96 9.33
CA TRP A 19 7.21 3.18 9.71
C TRP A 19 8.51 3.87 9.32
N TRP A 20 8.55 4.45 8.12
CA TRP A 20 9.73 5.15 7.62
C TRP A 20 9.97 6.47 8.37
N ILE A 21 8.91 7.24 8.63
CA ILE A 21 8.97 8.50 9.39
C ILE A 21 9.32 8.25 10.87
N GLY A 22 8.81 7.16 11.45
CA GLY A 22 9.04 6.77 12.85
C GLY A 22 10.46 6.28 13.16
N GLY A 23 11.40 6.34 12.20
CA GLY A 23 12.77 5.88 12.39
C GLY A 23 12.94 4.37 12.25
N GLY A 24 11.98 3.68 11.62
CA GLY A 24 12.10 2.27 11.29
C GLY A 24 13.30 2.03 10.39
N SER A 25 14.30 1.32 10.90
CA SER A 25 15.49 0.97 10.14
C SER A 25 15.17 -0.15 9.13
N GLY A 26 15.65 0.01 7.89
CA GLY A 26 15.54 -0.99 6.84
C GLY A 26 14.45 -0.75 5.80
N LEU A 27 14.35 -1.69 4.85
CA LEU A 27 13.53 -1.55 3.64
C LEU A 27 12.02 -1.76 3.90
N ALA A 28 11.60 -2.05 5.13
CA ALA A 28 10.22 -2.40 5.46
C ALA A 28 9.22 -1.28 5.14
N GLY A 29 9.56 -0.01 5.39
CA GLY A 29 8.71 1.13 5.03
C GLY A 29 8.45 1.22 3.52
N PRO A 30 9.51 1.36 2.70
CA PRO A 30 9.38 1.35 1.24
C PRO A 30 8.70 0.12 0.67
N ILE A 31 8.94 -1.07 1.22
CA ILE A 31 8.30 -2.32 0.77
C ILE A 31 6.79 -2.28 1.03
N LEU A 32 6.35 -1.90 2.24
CA LEU A 32 4.93 -1.80 2.58
C LEU A 32 4.21 -0.75 1.73
N THR A 33 4.85 0.42 1.53
CA THR A 33 4.31 1.46 0.66
C THR A 33 4.22 0.99 -0.79
N GLY A 34 5.26 0.33 -1.30
CA GLY A 34 5.27 -0.24 -2.66
C GLY A 34 4.21 -1.32 -2.87
N LEU A 35 4.00 -2.22 -1.90
CA LEU A 35 2.96 -3.24 -1.93
C LEU A 35 1.56 -2.62 -1.95
N GLY A 36 1.32 -1.57 -1.16
CA GLY A 36 0.06 -0.85 -1.18
C GLY A 36 -0.22 -0.19 -2.54
N VAL A 37 0.78 0.47 -3.15
CA VAL A 37 0.64 1.06 -4.49
C VAL A 37 0.39 -0.01 -5.56
N ALA A 38 1.11 -1.13 -5.53
CA ALA A 38 0.90 -2.24 -6.44
C ALA A 38 -0.53 -2.80 -6.34
N LEU A 39 -1.05 -2.91 -5.11
CA LEU A 39 -2.43 -3.36 -4.88
C LEU A 39 -3.45 -2.36 -5.48
N VAL A 40 -3.24 -1.04 -5.34
CA VAL A 40 -4.08 -0.04 -6.01
C VAL A 40 -4.08 -0.25 -7.53
N ILE A 41 -2.91 -0.43 -8.14
CA ILE A 41 -2.78 -0.64 -9.58
C ILE A 41 -3.55 -1.87 -10.02
N VAL A 42 -3.36 -3.01 -9.34
CA VAL A 42 -4.08 -4.27 -9.64
C VAL A 42 -5.58 -4.06 -9.51
N VAL A 43 -6.04 -3.45 -8.42
CA VAL A 43 -7.47 -3.19 -8.20
C VAL A 43 -8.05 -2.31 -9.29
N VAL A 44 -7.35 -1.23 -9.68
CA VAL A 44 -7.80 -0.29 -10.72
C VAL A 44 -7.77 -0.94 -12.11
N GLN A 45 -6.74 -1.71 -12.44
CA GLN A 45 -6.66 -2.45 -13.71
C GLN A 45 -7.80 -3.46 -13.82
N ASN A 46 -8.02 -4.25 -12.78
CA ASN A 46 -9.10 -5.23 -12.72
C ASN A 46 -10.50 -4.59 -12.66
N SER A 47 -10.58 -3.27 -12.47
CA SER A 47 -11.84 -2.51 -12.55
C SER A 47 -12.19 -2.02 -13.94
N ARG A 48 -11.21 -2.02 -14.85
CA ARG A 48 -11.34 -1.51 -16.23
C ARG A 48 -11.46 -2.64 -17.26
N SER A 49 -11.20 -3.88 -16.85
CA SER A 49 -11.40 -5.10 -17.64
C SER A 49 -12.81 -5.62 -17.48
#